data_AF-A0A919VGB8-F1
#
_entry.id   AF-A0A919VGB8-F1
#
_cell.length_a   1.000
_cell.length_b   1.000
_cell.length_c   1.000
_cell.angle_alpha   90.00
_cell.angle_beta   90.00
_cell.angle_gamma   90.00
#
_symmetry.space_group_name_H-M   'P 1'
#
loop_
_entity.id
_entity.type
_entity.pdbx_description
1 polymer ?
#
loop_
_entity_poly.entity_id
_entity_poly.type
_entity_poly.pdbx_seq_one_letter_code
_entity_poly.pdbx_strand_id
1 'polypeptide(L)'
;MKYIFGIVIGAIIGYITNWIAIKMLFRPYTEKKIWGLRVPFTPGLIPKERSRIAQSVGETVGTHLLSTDTVIRALESEKIENHIKKLIDNKIKELSSSNDSIRTKFEKNFGLYFQEFKLKLEMKISSYLIAKLKEDRLINKVLEIIVEKVKISLKEKPEKLIEFLKKDEMREKIFKNLQLLGEQQNIKEAVVSFILEGLKEIEDSPKLVKDLVPEETFGAINVYIFNEREAITNKIVDILREDVVAEKIKQSISTNILSSMTPLVSMFLSVDSLYEKFLAAIDGYLREDENKIAIASVVGKALAEFGNKELKDVFSKIPQNSKEQIAKYCGDLIVSNTISDRFFKKSVDCIISSLENFNLYEELLKVLDEGFEMNIKNYIKDTISVVVKSTEVEKNISLMVSNVFDQLLDVSINQFVNDEKGTITKSIFSIVKNTYKNFIENEAVNVIKLINIPRIVEEQINSFEVDYVERIILDIADKELKAITWLGALLGGIIGILSPVLGSL
;
A
#
# COMPACT_ATOMS: atom_id res chain seq x y z
N MET A 1 -99.74 -14.10 66.88
CA MET A 1 -98.46 -14.37 67.56
C MET A 1 -97.57 -15.35 66.81
N LYS A 2 -98.02 -16.56 66.41
CA LYS A 2 -97.17 -17.55 65.73
C LYS A 2 -96.57 -17.11 64.38
N TYR A 3 -97.28 -16.32 63.55
CA TYR A 3 -96.79 -15.88 62.23
C TYR A 3 -95.69 -14.80 62.30
N ILE A 4 -95.83 -13.79 63.16
CA ILE A 4 -94.83 -12.73 63.34
C ILE A 4 -93.48 -13.30 63.80
N PHE A 5 -93.53 -14.32 64.66
CA PHE A 5 -92.33 -15.03 65.12
C PHE A 5 -91.57 -15.71 63.97
N GLY A 6 -92.28 -16.31 63.00
CA GLY A 6 -91.68 -16.91 61.81
C GLY A 6 -91.01 -15.90 60.87
N ILE A 7 -91.60 -14.70 60.72
CA ILE A 7 -91.04 -13.61 59.90
C ILE A 7 -89.75 -13.07 60.52
N VAL A 8 -89.76 -12.79 61.82
CA VAL A 8 -88.59 -12.25 62.52
C VAL A 8 -87.46 -13.27 62.55
N ILE A 9 -87.77 -14.55 62.82
CA ILE A 9 -86.76 -15.62 62.77
C ILE A 9 -86.23 -15.79 61.34
N GLY A 10 -87.10 -15.81 60.34
CA GLY A 10 -86.69 -15.91 58.94
C GLY A 10 -85.78 -14.76 58.52
N ALA A 11 -86.11 -13.53 58.90
CA ALA A 11 -85.29 -12.35 58.62
C ALA A 11 -83.95 -12.36 59.35
N ILE A 12 -83.92 -12.78 60.62
CA ILE A 12 -82.68 -12.92 61.41
C ILE A 12 -81.79 -14.02 60.81
N ILE A 13 -82.35 -15.18 60.47
CA ILE A 13 -81.61 -16.27 59.83
C ILE A 13 -81.07 -15.78 58.48
N GLY A 14 -81.88 -15.10 57.66
CA GLY A 14 -81.46 -14.54 56.38
C GLY A 14 -80.32 -13.53 56.51
N TYR A 15 -80.41 -12.62 57.49
CA TYR A 15 -79.37 -11.64 57.78
C TYR A 15 -78.06 -12.29 58.23
N ILE A 16 -78.14 -13.18 59.24
CA ILE A 16 -76.96 -13.84 59.82
C ILE A 16 -76.30 -14.75 58.78
N THR A 17 -77.08 -15.53 58.03
CA THR A 17 -76.55 -16.45 57.02
C THR A 17 -75.81 -15.69 55.92
N ASN A 18 -76.38 -14.59 55.42
CA ASN A 18 -75.73 -13.79 54.40
C ASN A 18 -74.51 -13.01 54.94
N TRP A 19 -74.55 -12.54 56.18
CA TRP A 19 -73.40 -11.92 56.85
C TRP A 19 -72.23 -12.90 57.01
N ILE A 20 -72.51 -14.14 57.42
CA ILE A 20 -71.49 -15.21 57.50
C ILE A 20 -70.95 -15.52 56.11
N ALA A 21 -71.81 -15.65 55.10
CA ALA A 21 -71.38 -15.93 53.72
C ALA A 21 -70.42 -14.87 53.18
N ILE A 22 -70.73 -13.58 53.38
CA ILE A 22 -69.83 -12.48 52.99
C ILE A 22 -68.53 -12.55 53.79
N LYS A 23 -68.60 -12.78 55.10
CA LYS A 23 -67.40 -12.92 55.94
C LYS A 23 -66.52 -14.10 55.51
N MET A 24 -67.13 -15.17 55.00
CA MET A 24 -66.46 -16.35 54.45
C MET A 24 -65.77 -16.10 53.10
N LEU A 25 -66.16 -15.05 52.35
CA LEU A 25 -65.42 -14.65 51.14
C LEU A 25 -64.02 -14.14 51.48
N PHE A 26 -63.87 -13.47 52.64
CA PHE A 26 -62.63 -12.82 53.05
C PHE A 26 -61.82 -13.64 54.06
N ARG A 27 -62.46 -14.40 54.95
CA ARG A 27 -61.82 -15.20 56.01
C ARG A 27 -62.28 -16.66 55.96
N PRO A 28 -61.46 -17.66 56.32
CA PRO A 28 -60.09 -17.58 56.84
C PRO A 28 -59.03 -17.36 55.74
N TYR A 29 -57.93 -16.68 56.07
CA TYR A 29 -56.85 -16.33 55.12
C TYR A 29 -56.04 -17.53 54.62
N THR A 30 -56.05 -18.63 55.37
CA THR A 30 -55.31 -19.86 55.08
C THR A 30 -56.22 -21.08 55.11
N GLU A 31 -55.79 -22.15 54.42
CA GLU A 31 -56.48 -23.43 54.50
C GLU A 31 -56.51 -23.95 55.95
N LYS A 32 -57.67 -24.45 56.39
CA LYS A 32 -57.83 -25.08 57.70
C LYS A 32 -58.09 -26.56 57.50
N LYS A 33 -57.34 -27.40 58.21
CA LYS A 33 -57.49 -28.86 58.21
C LYS A 33 -57.97 -29.31 59.57
N ILE A 34 -59.01 -30.13 59.59
CA ILE A 34 -59.56 -30.74 60.80
C ILE A 34 -59.55 -32.25 60.55
N TRP A 35 -58.86 -33.02 61.41
CA TRP A 35 -58.72 -34.48 61.25
C TRP A 35 -58.17 -34.91 59.87
N GLY A 36 -57.23 -34.14 59.31
CA GLY A 36 -56.66 -34.42 57.99
C GLY A 36 -57.56 -34.09 56.80
N LEU A 37 -58.85 -33.80 57.02
CA LEU A 37 -59.79 -33.37 55.99
C LEU A 37 -59.79 -31.84 55.87
N ARG A 38 -59.76 -31.33 54.63
CA ARG A 38 -59.85 -29.90 54.34
C ARG A 38 -61.26 -29.39 54.63
N VAL A 39 -61.37 -28.33 55.42
CA VAL A 39 -62.67 -27.68 55.69
C VAL A 39 -63.16 -27.02 54.40
N PRO A 40 -64.41 -27.30 53.94
CA PRO A 40 -64.96 -26.68 52.75
C PRO A 40 -65.00 -25.15 52.93
N PHE A 41 -64.76 -24.40 51.84
CA PHE A 41 -64.69 -22.94 51.87
C PHE A 41 -63.54 -22.35 52.72
N THR A 42 -62.43 -23.09 52.88
CA THR A 42 -61.16 -22.57 53.43
C THR A 42 -59.98 -22.78 52.45
N PRO A 43 -59.16 -21.76 52.15
CA PRO A 43 -59.30 -20.36 52.55
C PRO A 43 -60.54 -19.70 51.91
N GLY A 44 -60.88 -18.49 52.36
CA GLY A 44 -61.93 -17.68 51.76
C GLY A 44 -61.70 -17.46 50.25
N LEU A 45 -62.77 -17.12 49.52
CA LEU A 45 -62.73 -17.01 48.06
C LEU A 45 -61.73 -15.95 47.55
N ILE A 46 -61.66 -14.79 48.20
CA ILE A 46 -60.78 -13.68 47.81
C ILE A 46 -59.29 -14.01 48.04
N PRO A 47 -58.86 -14.52 49.22
CA PRO A 47 -57.50 -15.02 49.40
C PRO A 47 -57.10 -16.09 48.37
N LYS A 48 -58.05 -16.96 47.98
CA LYS A 48 -57.82 -18.03 47.01
C LYS A 48 -57.61 -17.51 45.58
N GLU A 49 -58.41 -16.54 45.15
CA GLU A 49 -58.34 -15.96 43.78
C GLU A 49 -57.35 -14.79 43.66
N ARG A 50 -56.62 -14.47 44.73
CA ARG A 50 -55.68 -13.34 44.78
C ARG A 50 -54.73 -13.28 43.59
N SER A 51 -54.09 -14.39 43.23
CA SER A 51 -53.14 -14.42 42.12
C SER A 51 -53.80 -14.11 40.78
N ARG A 52 -55.05 -14.55 40.59
CA ARG A 52 -55.83 -14.24 39.39
C ARG A 52 -56.22 -12.76 39.35
N ILE A 53 -56.62 -12.19 40.48
CA ILE A 53 -56.91 -10.75 40.61
C ILE A 53 -55.64 -9.94 40.32
N ALA A 54 -54.51 -10.33 40.91
CA ALA A 54 -53.21 -9.71 40.68
C ALA A 54 -52.83 -9.74 39.19
N GLN A 55 -53.04 -10.87 38.51
CA GLN A 55 -52.79 -11.02 37.09
C GLN A 55 -53.70 -10.10 36.26
N SER A 56 -55.01 -10.09 36.52
CA SER A 56 -55.96 -9.24 35.76
C SER A 56 -55.71 -7.74 35.98
N VAL A 57 -55.38 -7.33 37.21
CA VAL A 57 -55.02 -5.94 37.50
C VAL A 57 -53.68 -5.59 36.85
N GLY A 58 -52.69 -6.48 36.94
CA GLY A 58 -51.39 -6.32 36.28
C GLY A 58 -51.52 -6.14 34.77
N GLU A 59 -52.29 -7.01 34.12
CA GLU A 59 -52.56 -6.92 32.69
C GLU A 59 -53.24 -5.60 32.33
N THR A 60 -54.29 -5.21 33.07
CA THR A 60 -55.04 -3.97 32.80
C THR A 60 -54.15 -2.74 32.97
N VAL A 61 -53.37 -2.68 34.05
CA VAL A 61 -52.47 -1.55 34.33
C VAL A 61 -51.34 -1.49 33.32
N GLY A 62 -50.68 -2.62 33.03
CA GLY A 62 -49.53 -2.66 32.14
C GLY A 62 -49.86 -2.50 30.65
N THR A 63 -51.05 -2.92 30.22
CA THR A 63 -51.46 -2.79 28.81
C THR A 63 -52.22 -1.50 28.50
N HIS A 64 -53.02 -0.98 29.43
CA HIS A 64 -53.88 0.18 29.18
C HIS A 64 -53.41 1.47 29.84
N LEU A 65 -52.88 1.42 31.07
CA LEU A 65 -52.49 2.64 31.81
C LEU A 65 -51.01 3.00 31.58
N LEU A 66 -50.12 2.01 31.66
CA LEU A 66 -48.69 2.15 31.48
C LEU A 66 -48.20 1.43 30.22
N SER A 67 -48.97 1.58 29.14
CA SER A 67 -48.61 1.01 27.83
C SER A 67 -47.29 1.57 27.32
N THR A 68 -46.64 0.81 26.42
CA THR A 68 -45.38 1.22 25.79
C THR A 68 -45.46 2.62 25.19
N ASP A 69 -46.54 2.93 24.47
CA ASP A 69 -46.75 4.25 23.85
C ASP A 69 -46.89 5.36 24.88
N THR A 70 -47.55 5.10 26.01
CA THR A 70 -47.72 6.08 27.08
C THR A 70 -46.39 6.40 27.75
N VAL A 71 -45.54 5.39 27.97
CA VAL A 71 -44.18 5.59 28.52
C VAL A 71 -43.29 6.33 27.52
N ILE A 72 -43.33 6.00 26.23
CA ILE A 72 -42.56 6.68 25.19
C ILE A 72 -42.96 8.16 25.09
N ARG A 73 -44.26 8.47 25.02
CA ARG A 73 -44.75 9.86 25.01
C ARG A 73 -44.30 10.63 26.26
N ALA A 74 -44.24 9.97 27.41
CA ALA A 74 -43.72 10.60 28.62
C ALA A 74 -42.21 10.91 28.48
N LEU A 75 -41.41 9.99 27.93
CA LEU A 75 -39.98 10.16 27.63
C LEU A 75 -39.71 11.28 26.60
N GLU A 76 -40.61 11.48 25.65
CA GLU A 76 -40.55 12.54 24.62
C GLU A 76 -41.02 13.91 25.11
N SER A 77 -41.55 13.99 26.33
CA SER A 77 -42.10 15.24 26.83
C SER A 77 -41.05 16.36 26.89
N GLU A 78 -41.46 17.58 26.56
CA GLU A 78 -40.60 18.78 26.68
C GLU A 78 -40.04 18.94 28.10
N LYS A 79 -40.76 18.44 29.12
CA LYS A 79 -40.31 18.45 30.50
C LYS A 79 -39.03 17.63 30.69
N ILE A 80 -38.93 16.45 30.10
CA ILE A 80 -37.73 15.61 30.18
C ILE A 80 -36.61 16.18 29.33
N GLU A 81 -36.91 16.68 28.13
CA GLU A 81 -35.90 17.35 27.30
C GLU A 81 -35.27 18.55 28.03
N ASN A 82 -36.09 19.40 28.66
CA ASN A 82 -35.62 20.52 29.46
C ASN A 82 -34.81 20.08 30.69
N HIS A 83 -35.18 18.96 31.30
CA HIS A 83 -34.42 18.40 32.41
C HIS A 83 -33.04 17.90 31.95
N ILE A 84 -32.98 17.17 30.83
CA ILE A 84 -31.73 16.71 30.21
C ILE A 84 -30.84 17.91 29.87
N LYS A 85 -31.41 18.97 29.29
CA LYS A 85 -30.67 20.22 29.01
C LYS A 85 -30.04 20.80 30.27
N LYS A 86 -30.80 20.92 31.36
CA LYS A 86 -30.29 21.41 32.64
C LYS A 86 -29.21 20.49 33.22
N LEU A 87 -29.36 19.17 33.11
CA LEU A 87 -28.35 18.21 33.58
C LEU A 87 -27.03 18.38 32.81
N ILE A 88 -27.11 18.52 31.48
CA ILE A 88 -25.95 18.77 30.62
C ILE A 88 -25.31 20.12 30.99
N ASP A 89 -26.08 21.21 31.06
CA ASP A 89 -25.57 22.54 31.41
C ASP A 89 -24.87 22.54 32.78
N ASN A 90 -25.45 21.88 33.77
CA ASN A 90 -24.85 21.75 35.10
C ASN A 90 -23.55 20.94 35.06
N LYS A 91 -23.53 19.82 34.34
CA LYS A 91 -22.33 18.99 34.21
C LYS A 91 -21.22 19.70 33.46
N ILE A 92 -21.57 20.46 32.43
CA ILE A 92 -20.63 21.30 31.68
C ILE A 92 -20.07 22.39 32.59
N LYS A 93 -20.89 23.09 33.38
CA LYS A 93 -20.41 24.09 34.35
C LYS A 93 -19.48 23.49 35.41
N GLU A 94 -19.78 22.29 35.89
CA GLU A 94 -18.91 21.55 36.81
C GLU A 94 -17.54 21.26 36.15
N LEU A 95 -17.55 20.84 34.89
CA LEU A 95 -16.33 20.56 34.11
C LEU A 95 -15.56 21.84 33.74
N SER A 96 -16.24 22.95 33.43
CA SER A 96 -15.64 24.28 33.21
C SER A 96 -14.93 24.82 34.45
N SER A 97 -15.40 24.45 35.64
CA SER A 97 -14.85 24.93 36.92
C SER A 97 -13.76 24.00 37.46
N SER A 98 -13.55 22.86 36.80
CA SER A 98 -12.58 21.84 37.18
C SER A 98 -11.23 22.12 36.55
N ASN A 99 -10.16 22.11 37.36
CA ASN A 99 -8.77 22.12 36.89
C ASN A 99 -8.23 20.71 36.61
N ASP A 100 -9.05 19.67 36.84
CA ASP A 100 -8.68 18.29 36.54
C ASP A 100 -8.41 18.10 35.04
N SER A 101 -7.40 17.29 34.72
CA SER A 101 -7.09 16.89 33.34
C SER A 101 -8.16 15.98 32.76
N ILE A 102 -8.25 15.92 31.42
CA ILE A 102 -9.12 14.96 30.74
C ILE A 102 -8.81 13.54 31.21
N ARG A 103 -7.52 13.20 31.34
CA ARG A 103 -7.04 11.90 31.84
C ARG A 103 -7.71 11.52 33.15
N THR A 104 -7.58 12.37 34.17
CA THR A 104 -8.07 12.04 35.52
C THR A 104 -9.58 11.87 35.59
N LYS A 105 -10.37 12.70 34.86
CA LYS A 105 -11.83 12.51 34.81
C LYS A 105 -12.23 11.25 34.05
N PHE A 106 -11.59 10.97 32.92
CA PHE A 106 -11.91 9.77 32.14
C PHE A 106 -11.50 8.49 32.87
N GLU A 107 -10.31 8.45 33.49
CA GLU A 107 -9.87 7.32 34.30
C GLU A 107 -10.81 7.08 35.49
N LYS A 108 -11.25 8.15 36.17
CA LYS A 108 -12.21 8.03 37.29
C LYS A 108 -13.57 7.47 36.85
N ASN A 109 -14.07 7.87 35.68
CA ASN A 109 -15.41 7.50 35.22
C ASN A 109 -15.46 6.15 34.48
N PHE A 110 -14.39 5.79 33.77
CA PHE A 110 -14.37 4.62 32.89
C PHE A 110 -13.37 3.54 33.33
N GLY A 111 -12.48 3.83 34.29
CA GLY A 111 -11.51 2.86 34.82
C GLY A 111 -10.70 2.18 33.73
N LEU A 112 -10.70 0.84 33.73
CA LEU A 112 -9.94 0.02 32.77
C LEU A 112 -10.41 0.19 31.31
N TYR A 113 -11.69 0.52 31.08
CA TYR A 113 -12.22 0.72 29.72
C TYR A 113 -11.60 1.94 29.03
N PHE A 114 -11.10 2.91 29.79
CA PHE A 114 -10.42 4.07 29.23
C PHE A 114 -9.14 3.70 28.49
N GLN A 115 -8.33 2.80 29.05
CA GLN A 115 -7.08 2.37 28.43
C GLN A 115 -7.33 1.60 27.14
N GLU A 116 -8.32 0.70 27.12
CA GLU A 116 -8.72 0.02 25.88
C GLU A 116 -9.25 0.98 24.82
N PHE A 117 -10.05 1.97 25.24
CA PHE A 117 -10.58 2.99 24.34
C PHE A 117 -9.47 3.86 23.76
N LYS A 118 -8.51 4.31 24.61
CA LYS A 118 -7.31 5.06 24.20
C LYS A 118 -6.55 4.28 23.14
N LEU A 119 -6.19 3.03 23.41
CA LEU A 119 -5.43 2.20 22.46
C LEU A 119 -6.18 2.02 21.14
N LYS A 120 -7.49 1.76 21.17
CA LYS A 120 -8.31 1.64 19.96
C LYS A 120 -8.34 2.94 19.15
N LEU A 121 -8.44 4.09 19.80
CA LEU A 121 -8.39 5.38 19.13
C LEU A 121 -7.02 5.66 18.52
N GLU A 122 -5.93 5.45 19.27
CA GLU A 122 -4.56 5.63 18.78
C GLU A 122 -4.30 4.76 17.55
N MET A 123 -4.70 3.48 17.59
CA MET A 123 -4.60 2.59 16.43
C MET A 123 -5.41 3.10 15.24
N LYS A 124 -6.66 3.54 15.47
CA LYS A 124 -7.53 4.01 14.39
C LYS A 124 -7.01 5.31 13.76
N ILE A 125 -6.53 6.26 14.56
CA ILE A 125 -5.92 7.50 14.08
C ILE A 125 -4.61 7.19 13.33
N SER A 126 -3.74 6.35 13.91
CA SER A 126 -2.47 5.97 13.27
C SER A 126 -2.71 5.30 11.92
N SER A 127 -3.63 4.34 11.86
CA SER A 127 -4.00 3.67 10.61
C SER A 127 -4.56 4.65 9.56
N TYR A 128 -5.40 5.61 9.97
CA TYR A 128 -5.92 6.64 9.09
C TYR A 128 -4.81 7.57 8.56
N LEU A 129 -3.90 8.01 9.42
CA LEU A 129 -2.77 8.85 9.03
C LEU A 129 -1.80 8.12 8.09
N ILE A 130 -1.48 6.86 8.39
CA ILE A 130 -0.63 6.02 7.53
C ILE A 130 -1.29 5.83 6.17
N ALA A 131 -2.59 5.53 6.13
CA ALA A 131 -3.33 5.39 4.88
C ALA A 131 -3.34 6.70 4.09
N LYS A 132 -3.55 7.84 4.75
CA LYS A 132 -3.50 9.16 4.13
C LYS A 132 -2.11 9.47 3.56
N LEU A 133 -1.04 9.21 4.32
CA LEU A 133 0.33 9.44 3.86
C LEU A 133 0.70 8.61 2.62
N LYS A 134 0.12 7.41 2.50
CA LYS A 134 0.31 6.52 1.33
C LYS A 134 -0.50 6.94 0.10
N GLU A 135 -1.35 7.97 0.18
CA GLU A 135 -2.10 8.46 -0.98
C GLU A 135 -1.16 9.15 -1.99
N ASP A 136 -1.27 8.75 -3.25
CA ASP A 136 -0.49 9.35 -4.36
C ASP A 136 -0.63 10.87 -4.43
N ARG A 137 -1.79 11.41 -4.03
CA ARG A 137 -2.02 12.86 -3.99
C ARG A 137 -1.07 13.57 -3.03
N LEU A 138 -0.82 13.02 -1.84
CA LEU A 138 0.11 13.62 -0.88
C LEU A 138 1.56 13.41 -1.32
N ILE A 139 1.89 12.22 -1.85
CA ILE A 139 3.21 11.93 -2.42
C ILE A 139 3.55 12.93 -3.54
N ASN A 140 2.60 13.19 -4.46
CA ASN A 140 2.80 14.13 -5.55
C ASN A 140 2.96 15.58 -5.07
N LYS A 141 2.20 16.02 -4.06
CA LYS A 141 2.38 17.35 -3.45
C LYS A 141 3.75 17.50 -2.78
N VAL A 142 4.19 16.49 -2.05
CA VAL A 142 5.52 16.49 -1.41
C VAL A 142 6.61 16.50 -2.48
N LEU A 143 6.41 15.74 -3.56
CA LEU A 143 7.32 15.73 -4.70
C LEU A 143 7.42 17.09 -5.38
N GLU A 144 6.31 17.80 -5.59
CA GLU A 144 6.33 19.17 -6.14
C GLU A 144 7.15 20.11 -5.26
N ILE A 145 6.92 20.09 -3.94
CA ILE A 145 7.66 20.93 -2.98
C ILE A 145 9.15 20.59 -2.99
N ILE A 146 9.51 19.29 -3.00
CA ILE A 146 10.90 18.85 -3.02
C ILE A 146 11.57 19.26 -4.34
N VAL A 147 10.92 19.03 -5.48
CA VAL A 147 11.47 19.39 -6.80
C VAL A 147 11.67 20.91 -6.89
N GLU A 148 10.71 21.70 -6.43
CA GLU A 148 10.83 23.16 -6.39
C GLU A 148 11.98 23.60 -5.47
N LYS A 149 12.10 23.00 -4.29
CA LYS A 149 13.20 23.31 -3.35
C LYS A 149 14.55 22.89 -3.88
N VAL A 150 14.63 21.75 -4.58
CA VAL A 150 15.84 21.29 -5.29
C VAL A 150 16.19 22.27 -6.39
N LYS A 151 15.24 22.70 -7.22
CA LYS A 151 15.47 23.73 -8.27
C LYS A 151 16.03 25.02 -7.66
N ILE A 152 15.46 25.52 -6.57
CA ILE A 152 15.96 26.72 -5.88
C ILE A 152 17.36 26.50 -5.30
N SER A 153 17.58 25.36 -4.63
CA SER A 153 18.88 25.05 -3.99
C SER A 153 20.00 24.84 -5.02
N LEU A 154 19.66 24.28 -6.18
CA LEU A 154 20.58 24.11 -7.31
C LEU A 154 20.94 25.45 -7.97
N LYS A 155 20.00 26.41 -8.02
CA LYS A 155 20.29 27.79 -8.47
C LYS A 155 21.27 28.51 -7.53
N GLU A 156 21.17 28.25 -6.22
CA GLU A 156 22.01 28.91 -5.22
C GLU A 156 23.39 28.27 -5.03
N LYS A 157 23.50 26.93 -5.14
CA LYS A 157 24.74 26.18 -4.88
C LYS A 157 24.90 24.97 -5.83
N PRO A 158 25.42 25.17 -7.06
CA PRO A 158 25.55 24.11 -8.07
C PRO A 158 26.57 23.02 -7.70
N GLU A 159 27.53 23.34 -6.84
CA GLU A 159 28.53 22.40 -6.30
C GLU A 159 27.90 21.16 -5.66
N LYS A 160 26.70 21.29 -5.07
CA LYS A 160 25.99 20.18 -4.44
C LYS A 160 25.47 19.14 -5.45
N LEU A 161 25.18 19.54 -6.70
CA LEU A 161 24.82 18.61 -7.76
C LEU A 161 26.04 17.80 -8.20
N ILE A 162 27.17 18.47 -8.35
CA ILE A 162 28.44 17.82 -8.68
C ILE A 162 28.83 16.84 -7.56
N GLU A 163 28.67 17.24 -6.29
CA GLU A 163 28.86 16.37 -5.13
C GLU A 163 27.91 15.16 -5.15
N PHE A 164 26.63 15.36 -5.55
CA PHE A 164 25.67 14.28 -5.72
C PHE A 164 26.04 13.32 -6.86
N LEU A 165 26.47 13.85 -8.02
CA LEU A 165 26.91 13.05 -9.18
C LEU A 165 28.23 12.31 -8.90
N LYS A 166 29.04 12.81 -7.95
CA LYS A 166 30.27 12.16 -7.47
C LYS A 166 30.01 10.98 -6.53
N LYS A 167 28.79 10.83 -5.99
CA LYS A 167 28.47 9.66 -5.16
C LYS A 167 28.61 8.37 -5.96
N ASP A 168 29.23 7.35 -5.37
CA ASP A 168 29.54 6.08 -6.03
C ASP A 168 28.29 5.42 -6.65
N GLU A 169 27.14 5.47 -5.97
CA GLU A 169 25.87 4.93 -6.49
C GLU A 169 25.41 5.60 -7.79
N MET A 170 25.59 6.92 -7.90
CA MET A 170 25.19 7.68 -9.09
C MET A 170 26.18 7.47 -10.23
N ARG A 171 27.49 7.44 -9.92
CA ARG A 171 28.54 7.08 -10.89
C ARG A 171 28.29 5.69 -11.50
N GLU A 172 27.97 4.70 -10.66
CA GLU A 172 27.63 3.35 -11.10
C GLU A 172 26.37 3.29 -11.96
N LYS A 173 25.32 4.07 -11.63
CA LYS A 173 24.12 4.15 -12.48
C LYS A 173 24.40 4.78 -13.84
N ILE A 174 25.16 5.87 -13.89
CA ILE A 174 25.55 6.52 -15.15
C ILE A 174 26.42 5.56 -15.97
N PHE A 175 27.37 4.89 -15.33
CA PHE A 175 28.21 3.86 -15.95
C PHE A 175 27.36 2.75 -16.58
N LYS A 176 26.42 2.18 -15.82
CA LYS A 176 25.51 1.13 -16.34
C LYS A 176 24.64 1.61 -17.48
N ASN A 177 24.11 2.83 -17.42
CA ASN A 177 23.31 3.38 -18.51
C ASN A 177 24.13 3.61 -19.79
N LEU A 178 25.37 4.10 -19.65
CA LEU A 178 26.29 4.24 -20.78
C LEU A 178 26.67 2.89 -21.37
N GLN A 179 26.88 1.87 -20.53
CA GLN A 179 27.12 0.50 -20.96
C GLN A 179 25.92 -0.07 -21.72
N LEU A 180 24.70 0.14 -21.22
CA LEU A 180 23.46 -0.27 -21.90
C LEU A 180 23.29 0.41 -23.26
N LEU A 181 23.63 1.69 -23.40
CA LEU A 181 23.68 2.38 -24.70
C LEU A 181 24.77 1.78 -25.61
N GLY A 182 25.93 1.47 -25.01
CA GLY A 182 27.07 0.75 -25.56
C GLY A 182 26.75 -0.58 -26.23
N GLU A 183 25.92 -1.37 -25.54
CA GLU A 183 25.57 -2.75 -25.88
C GLU A 183 24.44 -2.85 -26.92
N GLN A 184 23.73 -1.75 -27.22
CA GLN A 184 22.78 -1.76 -28.32
C GLN A 184 23.55 -1.96 -29.63
N GLN A 185 23.15 -2.97 -30.42
CA GLN A 185 23.75 -3.31 -31.73
C GLN A 185 23.98 -2.07 -32.62
N ASN A 186 23.20 -1.01 -32.41
CA ASN A 186 23.32 0.32 -33.01
C ASN A 186 24.72 0.94 -33.00
N ILE A 187 25.52 0.83 -31.94
CA ILE A 187 26.85 1.50 -31.91
C ILE A 187 27.84 0.79 -32.81
N LYS A 188 27.84 -0.55 -32.79
CA LYS A 188 28.67 -1.34 -33.68
C LYS A 188 28.30 -1.07 -35.14
N GLU A 189 27.02 -1.03 -35.45
CA GLU A 189 26.52 -0.69 -36.79
C GLU A 189 26.89 0.74 -37.20
N ALA A 190 26.78 1.71 -36.28
CA ALA A 190 27.17 3.09 -36.52
C ALA A 190 28.68 3.24 -36.80
N VAL A 191 29.54 2.54 -36.03
CA VAL A 191 30.99 2.54 -36.25
C VAL A 191 31.32 1.90 -37.59
N VAL A 192 30.70 0.77 -37.94
CA VAL A 192 30.91 0.12 -39.24
C VAL A 192 30.43 1.00 -40.39
N SER A 193 29.27 1.66 -40.26
CA SER A 193 28.78 2.63 -41.25
C SER A 193 29.73 3.80 -41.42
N PHE A 194 30.21 4.38 -40.32
CA PHE A 194 31.15 5.49 -40.33
C PHE A 194 32.46 5.13 -41.04
N ILE A 195 33.00 3.93 -40.78
CA ILE A 195 34.20 3.43 -41.48
C ILE A 195 33.92 3.25 -42.97
N LEU A 196 32.76 2.69 -43.34
CA LEU A 196 32.38 2.53 -44.75
C LEU A 196 32.21 3.87 -45.48
N GLU A 197 31.64 4.87 -44.81
CA GLU A 197 31.52 6.23 -45.32
C GLU A 197 32.91 6.85 -45.52
N GLY A 198 33.79 6.77 -44.52
CA GLY A 198 35.16 7.27 -44.64
C GLY A 198 35.97 6.55 -45.73
N LEU A 199 35.77 5.24 -45.92
CA LEU A 199 36.41 4.50 -47.01
C LEU A 199 35.93 4.96 -48.39
N LYS A 200 34.66 5.33 -48.54
CA LYS A 200 34.13 5.93 -49.78
C LYS A 200 34.71 7.32 -50.03
N GLU A 201 34.81 8.16 -48.99
CA GLU A 201 35.45 9.47 -49.11
C GLU A 201 36.93 9.36 -49.52
N ILE A 202 37.63 8.34 -49.02
CA ILE A 202 39.02 8.05 -49.38
C ILE A 202 39.12 7.53 -50.82
N GLU A 203 38.16 6.71 -51.27
CA GLU A 203 38.12 6.17 -52.64
C GLU A 203 37.99 7.27 -53.71
N ASP A 204 37.27 8.35 -53.38
CA ASP A 204 37.13 9.52 -54.26
C ASP A 204 38.25 10.56 -54.06
N SER A 205 39.21 10.31 -53.16
CA SER A 205 40.27 11.25 -52.81
C SER A 205 41.46 11.20 -53.77
N PRO A 206 41.98 12.36 -54.24
CA PRO A 206 43.21 12.43 -55.05
C PRO A 206 44.50 12.35 -54.20
N LYS A 207 44.39 12.04 -52.90
CA LYS A 207 45.56 11.91 -52.01
C LYS A 207 46.41 10.69 -52.36
N LEU A 208 47.66 10.69 -51.92
CA LEU A 208 48.58 9.56 -52.10
C LEU A 208 48.48 8.59 -50.92
N VAL A 209 48.87 7.33 -51.13
CA VAL A 209 48.90 6.30 -50.07
C VAL A 209 49.73 6.74 -48.87
N LYS A 210 50.86 7.42 -49.10
CA LYS A 210 51.72 7.92 -48.03
C LYS A 210 51.08 9.00 -47.16
N ASP A 211 50.04 9.68 -47.65
CA ASP A 211 49.36 10.74 -46.92
C ASP A 211 48.35 10.19 -45.89
N LEU A 212 48.05 8.87 -45.92
CA LEU A 212 47.15 8.22 -44.97
C LEU A 212 47.84 7.78 -43.67
N VAL A 213 49.16 7.74 -43.65
CA VAL A 213 49.94 7.26 -42.51
C VAL A 213 50.95 8.33 -42.10
N PRO A 214 51.39 8.37 -40.83
CA PRO A 214 52.46 9.27 -40.39
C PRO A 214 53.72 9.12 -41.26
N GLU A 215 54.45 10.22 -41.51
CA GLU A 215 55.61 10.27 -42.41
C GLU A 215 56.68 9.21 -42.06
N GLU A 216 56.81 8.88 -40.78
CA GLU A 216 57.80 7.93 -40.26
C GLU A 216 57.44 6.46 -40.56
N THR A 217 56.19 6.16 -40.92
CA THR A 217 55.70 4.79 -41.09
C THR A 217 56.45 4.05 -42.19
N PHE A 218 56.62 4.69 -43.35
CA PHE A 218 57.38 4.12 -44.46
C PHE A 218 58.86 3.96 -44.12
N GLY A 219 59.42 4.89 -43.34
CA GLY A 219 60.79 4.78 -42.81
C GLY A 219 60.95 3.56 -41.90
N ALA A 220 60.02 3.36 -40.97
CA ALA A 220 60.03 2.23 -40.05
C ALA A 220 59.89 0.89 -40.78
N ILE A 221 59.01 0.80 -41.77
CA ILE A 221 58.87 -0.41 -42.60
C ILE A 221 60.15 -0.66 -43.41
N ASN A 222 60.79 0.38 -43.95
CA ASN A 222 62.08 0.23 -44.65
C ASN A 222 63.20 -0.28 -43.72
N VAL A 223 63.26 0.20 -42.47
CA VAL A 223 64.19 -0.32 -41.46
C VAL A 223 63.90 -1.79 -41.16
N TYR A 224 62.62 -2.17 -41.03
CA TYR A 224 62.22 -3.55 -40.83
C TYR A 224 62.61 -4.45 -42.02
N ILE A 225 62.33 -4.04 -43.25
CA ILE A 225 62.74 -4.74 -44.49
C ILE A 225 64.26 -4.94 -44.53
N PHE A 226 65.02 -3.92 -44.15
CA PHE A 226 66.48 -4.00 -44.13
C PHE A 226 67.02 -4.96 -43.06
N ASN A 227 66.37 -5.01 -41.89
CA ASN A 227 66.73 -5.93 -40.81
C ASN A 227 66.35 -7.38 -41.15
N GLU A 228 65.22 -7.58 -41.84
CA GLU A 228 64.71 -8.90 -42.27
C GLU A 228 65.28 -9.35 -43.63
N ARG A 229 66.33 -8.69 -44.16
CA ARG A 229 66.90 -8.99 -45.48
C ARG A 229 67.29 -10.46 -45.68
N GLU A 230 67.72 -11.13 -44.63
CA GLU A 230 68.07 -12.55 -44.66
C GLU A 230 66.83 -13.44 -44.78
N ALA A 231 65.78 -13.15 -44.02
CA ALA A 231 64.50 -13.86 -44.14
C ALA A 231 63.88 -13.67 -45.53
N ILE A 232 63.93 -12.45 -46.08
CA ILE A 232 63.42 -12.13 -47.42
C ILE A 232 64.16 -12.93 -48.49
N THR A 233 65.49 -12.95 -48.45
CA THR A 233 66.30 -13.68 -49.44
C THR A 233 66.14 -15.19 -49.35
N ASN A 234 66.09 -15.75 -48.14
CA ASN A 234 65.78 -17.17 -47.95
C ASN A 234 64.39 -17.51 -48.50
N LYS A 235 63.38 -16.65 -48.26
CA LYS A 235 62.04 -16.89 -48.79
C LYS A 235 61.99 -16.85 -50.31
N ILE A 236 62.80 -16.03 -50.97
CA ILE A 236 62.95 -16.04 -52.44
C ILE A 236 63.49 -17.39 -52.92
N VAL A 237 64.52 -17.92 -52.26
CA VAL A 237 65.07 -19.26 -52.59
C VAL A 237 64.02 -20.34 -52.39
N ASP A 238 63.24 -20.28 -51.31
CA ASP A 238 62.15 -21.23 -51.06
C ASP A 238 61.09 -21.17 -52.17
N ILE A 239 60.68 -19.97 -52.60
CA ILE A 239 59.71 -19.79 -53.71
C ILE A 239 60.23 -20.43 -55.00
N LEU A 240 61.54 -20.32 -55.29
CA LEU A 240 62.13 -20.95 -56.47
C LEU A 240 62.12 -22.48 -56.42
N ARG A 241 61.96 -23.06 -55.22
CA ARG A 241 61.85 -24.51 -54.96
C ARG A 241 60.41 -25.01 -54.87
N GLU A 242 59.41 -24.12 -54.80
CA GLU A 242 58.01 -24.53 -54.79
C GLU A 242 57.64 -25.23 -56.10
N ASP A 243 56.90 -26.34 -56.02
CA ASP A 243 56.60 -27.25 -57.14
C ASP A 243 56.14 -26.52 -58.41
N VAL A 244 55.22 -25.55 -58.27
CA VAL A 244 54.65 -24.79 -59.40
C VAL A 244 55.71 -23.92 -60.09
N VAL A 245 56.64 -23.35 -59.31
CA VAL A 245 57.69 -22.46 -59.82
C VAL A 245 58.83 -23.29 -60.39
N ALA A 246 59.24 -24.35 -59.69
CA ALA A 246 60.25 -25.30 -60.12
C ALA A 246 59.93 -25.88 -61.50
N GLU A 247 58.71 -26.36 -61.71
CA GLU A 247 58.27 -26.91 -63.00
C GLU A 247 58.29 -25.86 -64.12
N LYS A 248 57.87 -24.62 -63.85
CA LYS A 248 57.95 -23.52 -64.84
C LYS A 248 59.38 -23.18 -65.22
N ILE A 249 60.31 -23.22 -64.26
CA ILE A 249 61.74 -22.97 -64.52
C ILE A 249 62.31 -24.12 -65.35
N LYS A 250 62.06 -25.38 -64.96
CA LYS A 250 62.49 -26.56 -65.71
C LYS A 250 61.96 -26.56 -67.15
N GLN A 251 60.68 -26.22 -67.34
CA GLN A 251 60.08 -26.03 -68.65
C GLN A 251 60.83 -24.96 -69.46
N SER A 252 61.11 -23.80 -68.85
CA SER A 252 61.84 -22.71 -69.51
C SER A 252 63.28 -23.10 -69.88
N ILE A 253 63.97 -23.87 -69.04
CA ILE A 253 65.30 -24.43 -69.33
C ILE A 253 65.20 -25.38 -70.53
N SER A 254 64.21 -26.26 -70.55
CA SER A 254 64.00 -27.18 -71.66
C SER A 254 63.68 -26.45 -72.96
N THR A 255 62.78 -25.46 -72.94
CA THR A 255 62.25 -24.82 -74.15
C THR A 255 63.12 -23.70 -74.70
N ASN A 256 63.92 -23.04 -73.87
CA ASN A 256 64.69 -21.86 -74.29
C ASN A 256 66.20 -22.09 -74.27
N ILE A 257 66.71 -23.01 -73.44
CA ILE A 257 68.15 -23.28 -73.31
C ILE A 257 68.53 -24.55 -74.07
N LEU A 258 67.92 -25.69 -73.72
CA LEU A 258 68.33 -26.97 -74.30
C LEU A 258 67.91 -27.13 -75.77
N SER A 259 66.73 -26.62 -76.14
CA SER A 259 66.20 -26.65 -77.51
C SER A 259 66.96 -25.75 -78.49
N SER A 260 67.61 -24.70 -78.00
CA SER A 260 68.38 -23.73 -78.79
C SER A 260 69.85 -24.15 -78.97
N MET A 261 70.29 -25.17 -78.23
CA MET A 261 71.62 -25.75 -78.34
C MET A 261 71.69 -26.81 -79.44
N THR A 262 72.89 -27.00 -80.02
CA THR A 262 73.14 -28.09 -80.97
C THR A 262 72.84 -29.45 -80.30
N PRO A 263 72.22 -30.42 -81.00
CA PRO A 263 71.83 -31.71 -80.43
C PRO A 263 72.96 -32.45 -79.69
N LEU A 264 74.20 -32.28 -80.15
CA LEU A 264 75.40 -32.85 -79.55
C LEU A 264 75.67 -32.31 -78.13
N VAL A 265 75.32 -31.05 -77.84
CA VAL A 265 75.50 -30.39 -76.54
C VAL A 265 74.35 -30.70 -75.58
N SER A 266 73.12 -30.74 -76.09
CA SER A 266 71.94 -31.06 -75.27
C SER A 266 71.93 -32.51 -74.77
N MET A 267 72.61 -33.44 -75.46
CA MET A 267 72.80 -34.82 -74.99
C MET A 267 73.63 -34.94 -73.69
N PHE A 268 74.46 -33.94 -73.36
CA PHE A 268 75.31 -33.96 -72.16
C PHE A 268 74.75 -33.14 -70.99
N LEU A 269 73.56 -32.54 -71.13
CA LEU A 269 72.95 -31.67 -70.13
C LEU A 269 71.51 -32.12 -69.83
N SER A 270 71.19 -32.34 -68.54
CA SER A 270 69.82 -32.62 -68.11
C SER A 270 69.13 -31.37 -67.56
N VAL A 271 67.81 -31.27 -67.77
CA VAL A 271 66.98 -30.16 -67.25
C VAL A 271 67.12 -30.06 -65.74
N ASP A 272 67.07 -31.19 -65.02
CA ASP A 272 67.22 -31.21 -63.56
C ASP A 272 68.61 -30.77 -63.11
N SER A 273 69.68 -31.18 -63.81
CA SER A 273 71.04 -30.74 -63.44
C SER A 273 71.24 -29.24 -63.67
N LEU A 274 70.67 -28.69 -64.74
CA LEU A 274 70.70 -27.26 -65.01
C LEU A 274 69.86 -26.48 -63.99
N TYR A 275 68.71 -27.00 -63.60
CA TYR A 275 67.86 -26.43 -62.56
C TYR A 275 68.55 -26.41 -61.19
N GLU A 276 69.17 -27.51 -60.77
CA GLU A 276 69.92 -27.57 -59.50
C GLU A 276 71.13 -26.63 -59.50
N LYS A 277 71.87 -26.55 -60.62
CA LYS A 277 72.97 -25.59 -60.77
C LYS A 277 72.49 -24.14 -60.74
N PHE A 278 71.33 -23.86 -61.35
CA PHE A 278 70.70 -22.55 -61.32
C PHE A 278 70.26 -22.16 -59.91
N LEU A 279 69.61 -23.07 -59.18
CA LEU A 279 69.25 -22.85 -57.77
C LEU A 279 70.47 -22.63 -56.90
N ALA A 280 71.52 -23.44 -57.06
CA ALA A 280 72.77 -23.28 -56.31
C ALA A 280 73.47 -21.95 -56.62
N ALA A 281 73.42 -21.49 -57.88
CA ALA A 281 73.96 -20.19 -58.27
C ALA A 281 73.18 -19.02 -57.66
N ILE A 282 71.84 -19.09 -57.64
CA ILE A 282 70.99 -18.07 -57.02
C ILE A 282 71.14 -18.09 -55.49
N ASP A 283 71.15 -19.27 -54.86
CA ASP A 283 71.36 -19.41 -53.42
C ASP A 283 72.74 -18.86 -53.02
N GLY A 284 73.79 -19.18 -53.79
CA GLY A 284 75.12 -18.61 -53.62
C GLY A 284 75.14 -17.09 -53.75
N TYR A 285 74.51 -16.54 -54.79
CA TYR A 285 74.38 -15.10 -55.01
C TYR A 285 73.64 -14.41 -53.85
N LEU A 286 72.53 -14.98 -53.39
CA LEU A 286 71.70 -14.41 -52.32
C LEU A 286 72.27 -14.60 -50.91
N ARG A 287 73.34 -15.39 -50.75
CA ARG A 287 74.08 -15.51 -49.48
C ARG A 287 75.04 -14.35 -49.24
N GLU A 288 75.49 -13.67 -50.29
CA GLU A 288 76.37 -12.51 -50.17
C GLU A 288 75.64 -11.31 -49.55
N ASP A 289 76.24 -10.68 -48.54
CA ASP A 289 75.61 -9.58 -47.80
C ASP A 289 75.27 -8.38 -48.70
N GLU A 290 76.11 -8.08 -49.70
CA GLU A 290 75.86 -7.03 -50.68
C GLU A 290 74.56 -7.28 -51.47
N ASN A 291 74.33 -8.53 -51.87
CA ASN A 291 73.14 -8.92 -52.63
C ASN A 291 71.89 -8.96 -51.74
N LYS A 292 72.00 -9.39 -50.47
CA LYS A 292 70.90 -9.29 -49.50
C LYS A 292 70.46 -7.83 -49.32
N ILE A 293 71.42 -6.91 -49.20
CA ILE A 293 71.14 -5.47 -49.10
C ILE A 293 70.49 -4.95 -50.38
N ALA A 294 70.98 -5.36 -51.55
CA ALA A 294 70.40 -4.96 -52.83
C ALA A 294 68.94 -5.41 -52.97
N ILE A 295 68.62 -6.66 -52.61
CA ILE A 295 67.24 -7.17 -52.62
C ILE A 295 66.35 -6.40 -51.65
N ALA A 296 66.80 -6.16 -50.42
CA ALA A 296 66.05 -5.35 -49.46
C ALA A 296 65.82 -3.92 -49.97
N SER A 297 66.79 -3.32 -50.66
CA SER A 297 66.65 -2.01 -51.31
C SER A 297 65.59 -2.02 -52.42
N VAL A 298 65.52 -3.08 -53.23
CA VAL A 298 64.49 -3.23 -54.27
C VAL A 298 63.10 -3.31 -53.65
N VAL A 299 62.93 -4.08 -52.58
CA VAL A 299 61.65 -4.18 -51.85
C VAL A 299 61.27 -2.83 -51.23
N GLY A 300 62.22 -2.12 -50.63
CA GLY A 300 62.00 -0.78 -50.08
C GLY A 300 61.64 0.26 -51.16
N LYS A 301 62.24 0.18 -52.35
CA LYS A 301 61.85 1.02 -53.51
C LYS A 301 60.43 0.72 -53.97
N ALA A 302 60.06 -0.56 -54.09
CA ALA A 302 58.70 -0.96 -54.44
C ALA A 302 57.67 -0.46 -53.41
N LEU A 303 58.01 -0.47 -52.13
CA LEU A 303 57.19 0.10 -51.06
C LEU A 303 57.05 1.63 -51.21
N ALA A 304 58.14 2.34 -51.51
CA ALA A 304 58.10 3.79 -51.74
C ALA A 304 57.27 4.17 -52.97
N GLU A 305 57.38 3.39 -54.06
CA GLU A 305 56.55 3.54 -55.25
C GLU A 305 55.07 3.29 -54.94
N PHE A 306 54.76 2.28 -54.12
CA PHE A 306 53.40 2.06 -53.64
C PHE A 306 52.86 3.24 -52.83
N GLY A 307 53.68 3.84 -51.97
CA GLY A 307 53.34 5.04 -51.21
C GLY A 307 52.98 6.26 -52.08
N ASN A 308 53.53 6.34 -53.30
CA ASN A 308 53.26 7.43 -54.24
C ASN A 308 52.07 7.15 -55.20
N LYS A 309 51.33 6.06 -55.02
CA LYS A 309 50.09 5.83 -55.79
C LYS A 309 48.93 6.64 -55.21
N GLU A 310 48.01 7.04 -56.08
CA GLU A 310 46.76 7.66 -55.65
C GLU A 310 45.86 6.66 -54.94
N LEU A 311 45.15 7.12 -53.90
CA LEU A 311 44.24 6.30 -53.11
C LEU A 311 43.13 5.72 -53.97
N LYS A 312 42.56 6.51 -54.87
CA LYS A 312 41.55 6.05 -55.83
C LYS A 312 42.00 4.83 -56.64
N ASP A 313 43.24 4.82 -57.12
CA ASP A 313 43.77 3.70 -57.93
C ASP A 313 44.01 2.43 -57.12
N VAL A 314 44.28 2.57 -55.82
CA VAL A 314 44.47 1.44 -54.89
C VAL A 314 43.12 0.91 -54.43
N PHE A 315 42.23 1.78 -53.96
CA PHE A 315 40.93 1.41 -53.40
C PHE A 315 39.91 0.95 -54.45
N SER A 316 39.96 1.46 -55.69
CA SER A 316 39.10 0.98 -56.80
C SER A 316 39.40 -0.46 -57.23
N LYS A 317 40.62 -0.96 -56.97
CA LYS A 317 41.03 -2.34 -57.26
C LYS A 317 40.63 -3.34 -56.17
N ILE A 318 40.15 -2.85 -55.03
CA ILE A 318 39.68 -3.69 -53.92
C ILE A 318 38.18 -3.97 -54.13
N PRO A 319 37.76 -5.24 -54.20
CA PRO A 319 36.35 -5.60 -54.30
C PRO A 319 35.49 -5.05 -53.16
N GLN A 320 34.26 -4.63 -53.46
CA GLN A 320 33.35 -4.01 -52.49
C GLN A 320 33.07 -4.91 -51.27
N ASN A 321 32.91 -6.22 -51.49
CA ASN A 321 32.73 -7.19 -50.41
C ASN A 321 33.93 -7.25 -49.44
N SER A 322 35.15 -7.02 -49.95
CA SER A 322 36.37 -7.02 -49.14
C SER A 322 36.46 -5.73 -48.32
N LYS A 323 36.03 -4.59 -48.87
CA LYS A 323 35.91 -3.32 -48.13
C LYS A 323 34.92 -3.44 -46.98
N GLU A 324 33.78 -4.09 -47.21
CA GLU A 324 32.77 -4.36 -46.17
C GLU A 324 33.28 -5.27 -45.06
N GLN A 325 34.00 -6.34 -45.42
CA GLN A 325 34.62 -7.23 -44.44
C GLN A 325 35.69 -6.51 -43.61
N ILE A 326 36.54 -5.69 -44.24
CA ILE A 326 37.55 -4.89 -43.55
C ILE A 326 36.88 -3.88 -42.62
N ALA A 327 35.85 -3.16 -43.07
CA ALA A 327 35.13 -2.21 -42.24
C ALA A 327 34.46 -2.88 -41.03
N LYS A 328 33.87 -4.07 -41.24
CA LYS A 328 33.28 -4.86 -40.15
C LYS A 328 34.33 -5.32 -39.15
N TYR A 329 35.47 -5.83 -39.62
CA TYR A 329 36.57 -6.28 -38.77
C TYR A 329 37.20 -5.10 -37.99
N CYS A 330 37.43 -3.96 -38.63
CA CYS A 330 37.90 -2.75 -37.97
C CYS A 330 36.90 -2.23 -36.95
N GLY A 331 35.60 -2.23 -37.28
CA GLY A 331 34.53 -1.88 -36.35
C GLY A 331 34.51 -2.81 -35.14
N ASP A 332 34.69 -4.12 -35.35
CA ASP A 332 34.79 -5.11 -34.28
C ASP A 332 36.01 -4.87 -33.39
N LEU A 333 37.17 -4.59 -33.98
CA LEU A 333 38.38 -4.26 -33.22
C LEU A 333 38.23 -2.95 -32.42
N ILE A 334 37.60 -1.93 -32.99
CA ILE A 334 37.36 -0.66 -32.32
C ILE A 334 36.40 -0.86 -31.16
N VAL A 335 35.28 -1.55 -31.38
CA VAL A 335 34.29 -1.82 -30.31
C VAL A 335 34.91 -2.68 -29.21
N SER A 336 35.54 -3.80 -29.55
CA SER A 336 36.08 -4.75 -28.56
C SER A 336 37.26 -4.21 -27.74
N ASN A 337 38.15 -3.42 -28.34
CA ASN A 337 39.33 -2.89 -27.64
C ASN A 337 39.11 -1.50 -27.05
N THR A 338 38.21 -0.70 -27.64
CA THR A 338 37.98 0.69 -27.22
C THR A 338 36.74 0.80 -26.36
N ILE A 339 35.60 0.22 -26.76
CA ILE A 339 34.33 0.27 -26.00
C ILE A 339 34.34 -0.82 -24.92
N SER A 340 35.23 -0.63 -23.96
CA SER A 340 35.40 -1.48 -22.78
C SER A 340 34.89 -0.76 -21.52
N ASP A 341 34.76 -1.47 -20.40
CA ASP A 341 34.49 -0.89 -19.09
C ASP A 341 35.42 0.29 -18.76
N ARG A 342 36.67 0.22 -19.22
CA ARG A 342 37.65 1.29 -19.02
C ARG A 342 37.27 2.58 -19.75
N PHE A 343 36.74 2.46 -20.97
CA PHE A 343 36.24 3.60 -21.73
C PHE A 343 35.01 4.20 -21.07
N PHE A 344 34.03 3.40 -20.67
CA PHE A 344 32.83 3.91 -19.99
C PHE A 344 33.18 4.60 -18.67
N LYS A 345 34.11 4.06 -17.86
CA LYS A 345 34.61 4.73 -16.65
C LYS A 345 35.26 6.07 -16.96
N LYS A 346 36.16 6.11 -17.96
CA LYS A 346 36.79 7.37 -18.40
C LYS A 346 35.77 8.37 -18.96
N SER A 347 34.74 7.91 -19.65
CA SER A 347 33.66 8.76 -20.16
C SER A 347 32.83 9.35 -19.02
N VAL A 348 32.51 8.57 -17.98
CA VAL A 348 31.87 9.08 -16.75
C VAL A 348 32.76 10.12 -16.08
N ASP A 349 34.06 9.85 -15.94
CA ASP A 349 35.00 10.81 -15.37
C ASP A 349 35.08 12.09 -16.21
N CYS A 350 35.13 11.97 -17.54
CA CYS A 350 35.16 13.10 -18.46
C CYS A 350 33.88 13.95 -18.36
N ILE A 351 32.69 13.31 -18.33
CA ILE A 351 31.40 13.99 -18.14
C ILE A 351 31.40 14.76 -16.82
N ILE A 352 31.82 14.13 -15.73
CA ILE A 352 31.89 14.79 -14.41
C ILE A 352 32.88 15.96 -14.43
N SER A 353 34.05 15.78 -15.05
CA SER A 353 35.08 16.83 -15.18
C SER A 353 34.63 17.98 -16.07
N SER A 354 33.88 17.71 -17.14
CA SER A 354 33.28 18.74 -17.99
C SER A 354 32.20 19.51 -17.25
N LEU A 355 31.38 18.83 -16.42
CA LEU A 355 30.38 19.46 -15.57
C LEU A 355 30.99 20.38 -14.50
N GLU A 356 32.23 20.13 -14.06
CA GLU A 356 32.98 21.00 -13.16
C GLU A 356 33.37 22.34 -13.78
N ASN A 357 33.45 22.43 -15.13
CA ASN A 357 33.87 23.64 -15.84
C ASN A 357 32.70 24.57 -16.22
N PHE A 358 31.45 24.13 -16.07
CA PHE A 358 30.27 24.94 -16.40
C PHE A 358 29.91 25.89 -15.24
N ASN A 359 30.21 27.18 -15.42
CA ASN A 359 29.85 28.23 -14.46
C ASN A 359 28.44 28.84 -14.66
N LEU A 360 27.68 28.44 -15.69
CA LEU A 360 26.31 28.94 -15.92
C LEU A 360 25.26 27.82 -16.03
N TYR A 361 24.37 27.82 -15.05
CA TYR A 361 23.18 26.96 -14.88
C TYR A 361 22.26 26.88 -16.12
N GLU A 362 22.20 27.91 -16.97
CA GLU A 362 21.34 27.91 -18.17
C GLU A 362 21.80 26.94 -19.26
N GLU A 363 23.10 26.61 -19.32
CA GLU A 363 23.62 25.61 -20.27
C GLU A 363 23.41 24.19 -19.75
N LEU A 364 23.56 24.00 -18.44
CA LEU A 364 23.37 22.71 -17.78
C LEU A 364 21.90 22.26 -17.84
N LEU A 365 20.94 23.18 -17.69
CA LEU A 365 19.51 22.92 -17.93
C LEU A 365 19.15 22.68 -19.41
N LYS A 366 19.90 23.24 -20.36
CA LYS A 366 19.68 23.01 -21.80
C LYS A 366 20.20 21.64 -22.25
N VAL A 367 21.27 21.15 -21.62
CA VAL A 367 21.85 19.82 -21.87
C VAL A 367 21.06 18.73 -21.13
N LEU A 368 20.49 19.04 -19.97
CA LEU A 368 19.59 18.17 -19.22
C LEU A 368 18.15 18.31 -19.74
N ASP A 369 17.88 17.65 -20.87
CA ASP A 369 16.59 17.55 -21.57
C ASP A 369 15.37 17.23 -20.67
N GLU A 370 14.14 17.34 -21.21
CA GLU A 370 12.85 17.02 -20.54
C GLU A 370 12.86 15.63 -19.87
N GLY A 371 13.63 14.69 -20.41
CA GLY A 371 13.82 13.35 -19.84
C GLY A 371 14.53 13.33 -18.48
N PHE A 372 15.46 14.25 -18.20
CA PHE A 372 16.18 14.27 -16.93
C PHE A 372 15.31 14.78 -15.77
N GLU A 373 14.50 15.82 -16.00
CA GLU A 373 13.53 16.28 -15.00
C GLU A 373 12.50 15.19 -14.67
N MET A 374 12.03 14.47 -15.68
CA MET A 374 11.13 13.33 -15.51
C MET A 374 11.80 12.20 -14.70
N ASN A 375 13.07 11.88 -14.99
CA ASN A 375 13.82 10.86 -14.28
C ASN A 375 14.10 11.22 -12.81
N ILE A 376 14.43 12.49 -12.52
CA ILE A 376 14.58 12.97 -11.13
C ILE A 376 13.25 12.90 -10.40
N LYS A 377 12.16 13.34 -11.02
CA LYS A 377 10.82 13.23 -10.43
C LYS A 377 10.49 11.79 -10.10
N ASN A 378 10.70 10.85 -11.04
CA ASN A 378 10.45 9.44 -10.82
C ASN A 378 11.33 8.88 -9.68
N TYR A 379 12.62 9.19 -9.65
CA TYR A 379 13.51 8.74 -8.59
C TYR A 379 13.10 9.26 -7.19
N ILE A 380 12.77 10.55 -7.10
CA ILE A 380 12.28 11.16 -5.86
C ILE A 380 10.95 10.53 -5.45
N LYS A 381 10.04 10.30 -6.41
CA LYS A 381 8.75 9.66 -6.17
C LYS A 381 8.91 8.24 -5.61
N ASP A 382 9.77 7.45 -6.23
CA ASP A 382 10.05 6.07 -5.81
C ASP A 382 10.69 6.07 -4.42
N THR A 383 11.62 6.99 -4.16
CA THR A 383 12.26 7.14 -2.85
C THR A 383 11.24 7.51 -1.77
N ILE A 384 10.39 8.52 -2.01
CA ILE A 384 9.31 8.91 -1.07
C ILE A 384 8.37 7.72 -0.86
N SER A 385 8.03 6.99 -1.91
CA SER A 385 7.15 5.82 -1.84
C SER A 385 7.72 4.71 -0.98
N VAL A 386 9.04 4.44 -1.09
CA VAL A 386 9.74 3.46 -0.24
C VAL A 386 9.77 3.93 1.22
N VAL A 387 10.11 5.20 1.46
CA VAL A 387 10.19 5.77 2.82
C VAL A 387 8.82 5.73 3.51
N VAL A 388 7.76 6.20 2.84
CA VAL A 388 6.39 6.23 3.40
C VAL A 388 5.84 4.83 3.68
N LYS A 389 6.30 3.81 2.93
CA LYS A 389 5.92 2.41 3.13
C LYS A 389 6.81 1.67 4.16
N SER A 390 7.84 2.32 4.69
CA SER A 390 8.73 1.69 5.66
C SER A 390 8.04 1.47 7.01
N THR A 391 8.38 0.36 7.67
CA THR A 391 7.90 0.03 9.01
C THR A 391 8.32 1.09 10.05
N GLU A 392 9.44 1.76 9.82
CA GLU A 392 9.96 2.81 10.71
C GLU A 392 9.07 4.05 10.69
N VAL A 393 8.56 4.46 9.52
CA VAL A 393 7.60 5.57 9.42
C VAL A 393 6.28 5.22 10.11
N GLU A 394 5.76 4.00 9.93
CA GLU A 394 4.54 3.56 10.61
C GLU A 394 4.69 3.57 12.14
N LYS A 395 5.83 3.09 12.64
CA LYS A 395 6.17 3.13 14.07
C LYS A 395 6.26 4.56 14.58
N ASN A 396 6.96 5.44 13.86
CA ASN A 396 7.11 6.84 14.26
C ASN A 396 5.78 7.61 14.25
N ILE A 397 4.90 7.34 13.28
CA ILE A 397 3.53 7.88 13.29
C ILE A 397 2.80 7.40 14.53
N SER A 398 2.85 6.10 14.82
CA SER A 398 2.16 5.53 16.00
C SER A 398 2.66 6.14 17.31
N LEU A 399 3.97 6.34 17.45
CA LEU A 399 4.58 7.04 18.59
C LEU A 399 4.15 8.51 18.65
N MET A 400 4.13 9.21 17.52
CA MET A 400 3.68 10.61 17.44
C MET A 400 2.21 10.75 17.83
N VAL A 401 1.34 9.86 17.32
CA VAL A 401 -0.08 9.83 17.69
C VAL A 401 -0.22 9.60 19.19
N SER A 402 0.49 8.62 19.76
CA SER A 402 0.40 8.34 21.19
C SER A 402 0.87 9.52 22.04
N ASN A 403 2.00 10.14 21.68
CA ASN A 403 2.51 11.32 22.37
C ASN A 403 1.54 12.51 22.32
N VAL A 404 0.97 12.79 21.14
CA VAL A 404 -0.03 13.87 20.98
C VAL A 404 -1.30 13.54 21.77
N PHE A 405 -1.74 12.29 21.75
CA PHE A 405 -2.92 11.86 22.50
C PHE A 405 -2.69 12.00 24.01
N ASP A 406 -1.53 11.58 24.52
CA ASP A 406 -1.18 11.74 25.93
C ASP A 406 -1.09 13.21 26.34
N GLN A 407 -0.49 14.07 25.51
CA GLN A 407 -0.47 15.50 25.74
C GLN A 407 -1.89 16.08 25.81
N LEU A 408 -2.79 15.69 24.89
CA LEU A 408 -4.18 16.13 24.89
C LEU A 408 -4.92 15.67 26.15
N LEU A 409 -4.65 14.46 26.64
CA LEU A 409 -5.26 13.95 27.86
C LEU A 409 -4.82 14.71 29.12
N ASP A 410 -3.61 15.27 29.12
CA ASP A 410 -3.06 16.01 30.26
C ASP A 410 -3.54 17.47 30.31
N VAL A 411 -4.14 17.97 29.23
CA VAL A 411 -4.74 19.29 29.20
C VAL A 411 -5.95 19.37 30.15
N SER A 412 -6.06 20.49 30.86
CA SER A 412 -7.17 20.78 31.77
C SER A 412 -8.49 20.92 31.01
N ILE A 413 -9.55 20.29 31.51
CA ILE A 413 -10.86 20.25 30.84
C ILE A 413 -11.44 21.66 30.64
N ASN A 414 -11.22 22.57 31.58
CA ASN A 414 -11.71 23.95 31.48
C ASN A 414 -11.19 24.70 30.24
N GLN A 415 -10.01 24.36 29.71
CA GLN A 415 -9.45 24.98 28.50
C GLN A 415 -10.22 24.59 27.23
N PHE A 416 -10.86 23.43 27.22
CA PHE A 416 -11.72 23.00 26.12
C PHE A 416 -13.15 23.48 26.30
N VAL A 417 -13.66 23.52 27.54
CA VAL A 417 -15.08 23.82 27.76
C VAL A 417 -15.36 25.33 27.73
N ASN A 418 -14.40 26.18 28.13
CA ASN A 418 -14.55 27.64 28.10
C ASN A 418 -14.21 28.22 26.72
N ASP A 419 -14.86 27.73 25.66
CA ASP A 419 -14.73 28.34 24.34
C ASP A 419 -15.52 29.65 24.28
N GLU A 420 -14.92 30.72 23.77
CA GLU A 420 -15.50 32.08 23.75
C GLU A 420 -16.90 32.15 23.11
N LYS A 421 -17.25 31.18 22.27
CA LYS A 421 -18.51 31.13 21.51
C LYS A 421 -19.53 30.11 22.04
N GLY A 422 -19.19 29.34 23.08
CA GLY A 422 -20.02 28.24 23.60
C GLY A 422 -20.30 27.14 22.57
N THR A 423 -19.47 27.01 21.55
CA THR A 423 -19.60 26.07 20.42
C THR A 423 -19.51 24.64 20.89
N ILE A 424 -18.59 24.36 21.83
CA ILE A 424 -18.37 23.01 22.35
C ILE A 424 -19.57 22.59 23.19
N THR A 425 -20.05 23.47 24.06
CA THR A 425 -21.27 23.26 24.86
C THR A 425 -22.49 22.97 23.98
N LYS A 426 -22.69 23.73 22.90
CA LYS A 426 -23.78 23.50 21.93
C LYS A 426 -23.64 22.16 21.20
N SER A 427 -22.41 21.78 20.86
CA SER A 427 -22.11 20.52 20.18
C SER A 427 -22.33 19.31 21.10
N ILE A 428 -21.94 19.41 22.37
CA ILE A 428 -22.22 18.37 23.37
C ILE A 428 -23.74 18.22 23.53
N PHE A 429 -24.46 19.34 23.65
CA PHE A 429 -25.91 19.31 23.78
C PHE A 429 -26.58 18.65 22.56
N SER A 430 -26.17 18.98 21.34
CA SER A 430 -26.74 18.37 20.13
C SER A 430 -26.43 16.88 20.03
N ILE A 431 -25.21 16.45 20.38
CA ILE A 431 -24.83 15.03 20.41
C ILE A 431 -25.70 14.27 21.43
N VAL A 432 -25.80 14.77 22.67
CA VAL A 432 -26.58 14.09 23.71
C VAL A 432 -28.07 14.09 23.36
N LYS A 433 -28.61 15.21 22.85
CA LYS A 433 -30.00 15.31 22.41
C LYS A 433 -30.31 14.33 21.29
N ASN A 434 -29.47 14.26 20.26
CA ASN A 434 -29.66 13.32 19.15
C ASN A 434 -29.53 11.87 19.61
N THR A 435 -28.57 11.57 20.49
CA THR A 435 -28.40 10.22 21.05
C THR A 435 -29.62 9.80 21.87
N TYR A 436 -30.14 10.70 22.73
CA TYR A 436 -31.34 10.46 23.52
C TYR A 436 -32.57 10.23 22.64
N LYS A 437 -32.77 11.09 21.63
CA LYS A 437 -33.86 10.93 20.66
C LYS A 437 -33.77 9.59 19.93
N ASN A 438 -32.58 9.23 19.44
CA ASN A 438 -32.35 7.97 18.76
C ASN A 438 -32.59 6.75 19.68
N PHE A 439 -32.26 6.87 20.98
CA PHE A 439 -32.57 5.85 21.97
C PHE A 439 -34.09 5.68 22.15
N ILE A 440 -34.84 6.78 22.27
CA ILE A 440 -36.31 6.71 22.37
C ILE A 440 -36.90 6.03 21.13
N GLU A 441 -36.50 6.47 19.94
CA GLU A 441 -37.08 6.03 18.68
C GLU A 441 -36.78 4.56 18.37
N ASN A 442 -35.57 4.07 18.69
CA ASN A 442 -35.13 2.75 18.24
C ASN A 442 -35.02 1.70 19.36
N GLU A 443 -34.70 2.10 20.59
CA GLU A 443 -34.32 1.17 21.66
C GLU A 443 -35.32 1.15 22.83
N ALA A 444 -35.97 2.27 23.14
CA ALA A 444 -36.84 2.38 24.31
C ALA A 444 -38.01 1.39 24.29
N VAL A 445 -38.59 1.11 23.11
CA VAL A 445 -39.64 0.09 22.93
C VAL A 445 -39.16 -1.27 23.44
N ASN A 446 -37.94 -1.68 23.08
CA ASN A 446 -37.38 -2.97 23.45
C ASN A 446 -37.11 -3.02 24.96
N VAL A 447 -36.56 -1.93 25.52
CA VAL A 447 -36.30 -1.82 26.96
C VAL A 447 -37.60 -1.92 27.76
N ILE A 448 -38.66 -1.21 27.36
CA ILE A 448 -39.96 -1.23 28.06
C ILE A 448 -40.58 -2.63 28.01
N LYS A 449 -40.48 -3.34 26.89
CA LYS A 449 -40.95 -4.73 26.78
C LYS A 449 -40.20 -5.67 27.73
N LEU A 450 -38.89 -5.49 27.88
CA LEU A 450 -38.07 -6.30 28.78
C LEU A 450 -38.42 -6.08 30.26
N ILE A 451 -38.86 -4.87 30.62
CA ILE A 451 -39.28 -4.54 32.00
C ILE A 451 -40.55 -5.30 32.40
N ASN A 452 -41.44 -5.66 31.46
CA ASN A 452 -42.69 -6.39 31.69
C ASN A 452 -43.52 -5.82 32.86
N ILE A 453 -44.05 -4.60 32.64
CA ILE A 453 -44.86 -3.88 33.63
C ILE A 453 -46.04 -4.72 34.17
N PRO A 454 -46.81 -5.48 33.35
CA PRO A 454 -47.86 -6.36 33.88
C PRO A 454 -47.36 -7.31 34.97
N ARG A 455 -46.19 -7.91 34.76
CA ARG A 455 -45.59 -8.85 35.71
C ARG A 455 -45.14 -8.17 37.00
N ILE A 456 -44.52 -6.99 36.90
CA ILE A 456 -44.12 -6.21 38.08
C ILE A 456 -45.33 -5.87 38.95
N VAL A 457 -46.44 -5.44 38.34
CA VAL A 457 -47.67 -5.10 39.05
C VAL A 457 -48.30 -6.34 39.68
N GLU A 458 -48.35 -7.46 38.97
CA GLU A 458 -48.84 -8.75 39.50
C GLU A 458 -48.05 -9.18 40.74
N GLU A 459 -46.72 -9.17 40.67
CA GLU A 459 -45.83 -9.56 41.78
C GLU A 459 -45.99 -8.60 42.97
N GLN A 460 -46.12 -7.30 42.72
CA GLN A 460 -46.35 -6.31 43.76
C GLN A 460 -47.71 -6.51 44.46
N ILE A 461 -48.76 -6.86 43.72
CA ILE A 461 -50.07 -7.16 44.32
C ILE A 461 -50.01 -8.47 45.12
N ASN A 462 -49.25 -9.46 44.64
CA ASN A 462 -49.02 -10.75 45.31
C ASN A 462 -48.06 -10.68 46.52
N SER A 463 -47.34 -9.57 46.72
CA SER A 463 -46.48 -9.36 47.89
C SER A 463 -47.21 -8.75 49.10
N PHE A 464 -48.34 -8.06 48.88
CA PHE A 464 -49.13 -7.48 49.98
C PHE A 464 -49.64 -8.52 50.99
N GLU A 465 -49.95 -8.09 52.21
CA GLU A 465 -50.61 -8.97 53.17
C GLU A 465 -52.09 -9.17 52.81
N VAL A 466 -52.66 -10.34 53.09
CA VAL A 466 -54.02 -10.71 52.67
C VAL A 466 -55.08 -9.79 53.29
N ASP A 467 -54.86 -9.31 54.51
CA ASP A 467 -55.72 -8.35 55.21
C ASP A 467 -55.66 -6.94 54.61
N TYR A 468 -54.56 -6.55 53.96
CA TYR A 468 -54.48 -5.31 53.20
C TYR A 468 -55.34 -5.39 51.93
N VAL A 469 -55.29 -6.52 51.23
CA VAL A 469 -56.13 -6.79 50.05
C VAL A 469 -57.62 -6.84 50.45
N GLU A 470 -57.95 -7.47 51.57
CA GLU A 470 -59.30 -7.45 52.15
C GLU A 470 -59.77 -6.01 52.41
N ARG A 471 -58.93 -5.17 53.02
CA ARG A 471 -59.25 -3.76 53.29
C ARG A 471 -59.56 -2.98 52.02
N ILE A 472 -58.71 -3.09 50.99
CA ILE A 472 -58.96 -2.42 49.69
C ILE A 472 -60.30 -2.83 49.10
N ILE A 473 -60.59 -4.14 49.09
CA ILE A 473 -61.83 -4.65 48.49
C ILE A 473 -63.05 -4.24 49.32
N LEU A 474 -62.96 -4.30 50.65
CA LEU A 474 -64.03 -3.86 51.54
C LEU A 474 -64.28 -2.36 51.42
N ASP A 475 -63.24 -1.52 51.35
CA ASP A 475 -63.40 -0.08 51.19
C ASP A 475 -64.17 0.29 49.91
N ILE A 476 -63.98 -0.50 48.84
CA ILE A 476 -64.67 -0.31 47.56
C ILE A 476 -66.09 -0.91 47.60
N ALA A 477 -66.28 -2.09 48.20
CA ALA A 477 -67.49 -2.90 48.08
C ALA A 477 -68.41 -2.93 49.32
N ASP A 478 -68.05 -2.32 50.45
CA ASP A 478 -68.78 -2.43 51.73
C ASP A 478 -70.26 -2.03 51.61
N LYS A 479 -70.57 -0.97 50.86
CA LYS A 479 -71.95 -0.53 50.63
C LYS A 479 -72.77 -1.60 49.91
N GLU A 480 -72.21 -2.20 48.87
CA GLU A 480 -72.87 -3.25 48.08
C GLU A 480 -73.04 -4.53 48.89
N LEU A 481 -72.00 -4.93 49.63
CA LEU A 481 -72.05 -6.10 50.51
C LEU A 481 -73.11 -5.96 51.61
N LYS A 482 -73.24 -4.77 52.21
CA LYS A 482 -74.31 -4.46 53.17
C LYS A 482 -75.69 -4.55 52.52
N ALA A 483 -75.87 -4.06 51.30
CA ALA A 483 -77.14 -4.17 50.58
C ALA A 483 -77.57 -5.64 50.42
N ILE A 484 -76.63 -6.55 50.09
CA ILE A 484 -76.93 -7.99 49.98
C ILE A 484 -77.34 -8.57 51.34
N THR A 485 -76.71 -8.18 52.46
CA THR A 485 -77.13 -8.64 53.81
C THR A 485 -78.55 -8.21 54.16
N TRP A 486 -78.94 -6.98 53.81
CA TRP A 486 -80.29 -6.47 54.02
C TRP A 486 -81.31 -7.17 53.12
N LEU A 487 -80.94 -7.46 51.87
CA LEU A 487 -81.79 -8.20 50.94
C LEU A 487 -82.01 -9.65 51.41
N GLY A 488 -80.97 -10.29 51.95
CA GLY A 488 -81.08 -11.60 52.60
C GLY A 488 -82.03 -11.60 53.81
N ALA A 489 -82.01 -10.55 54.63
CA ALA A 489 -82.96 -10.37 55.72
C ALA A 489 -84.39 -10.20 55.21
N LEU A 490 -84.58 -9.41 54.16
CA LEU A 490 -85.88 -9.18 53.54
C LEU A 490 -86.47 -10.46 52.92
N LEU A 491 -85.67 -11.20 52.15
CA LEU A 491 -86.05 -12.51 51.59
C LEU A 491 -86.35 -13.53 52.68
N GLY A 492 -85.53 -13.59 53.73
CA GLY A 492 -85.76 -14.45 54.88
C GLY A 492 -87.08 -14.12 55.59
N GLY A 493 -87.42 -12.83 55.69
CA GLY A 493 -88.71 -12.36 56.18
C GLY A 493 -89.87 -12.83 55.29
N ILE A 494 -89.75 -12.68 53.96
CA ILE A 494 -90.75 -13.12 52.98
C ILE A 494 -90.97 -14.65 53.05
N ILE A 495 -89.90 -15.43 53.13
CA ILE A 495 -89.97 -16.90 53.28
C ILE A 495 -90.62 -17.26 54.62
N GLY A 496 -90.33 -16.52 55.69
CA GLY A 496 -90.98 -16.67 56.98
C GLY A 496 -92.50 -16.38 56.95
N ILE A 497 -92.97 -15.56 56.01
CA ILE A 497 -94.40 -15.35 55.72
C ILE A 497 -94.98 -16.54 54.95
N LEU A 498 -94.30 -16.98 53.89
CA LEU A 498 -94.80 -17.98 52.94
C LEU A 498 -94.76 -19.41 53.49
N SER A 499 -93.77 -19.75 54.31
CA SER A 499 -93.56 -21.13 54.81
C SER A 499 -94.74 -21.65 55.66
N PRO A 500 -95.32 -20.88 56.60
CA PRO A 500 -96.55 -21.28 57.29
C PRO A 500 -97.77 -21.41 56.38
N VAL A 501 -97.87 -20.58 55.34
CA VAL A 501 -98.99 -20.60 54.38
C VAL A 501 -98.92 -21.85 53.49
N LEU A 502 -97.74 -22.16 52.97
CA LEU A 502 -97.48 -23.35 52.16
C LEU A 502 -97.58 -24.65 52.95
N GLY A 503 -97.24 -24.65 54.25
CA GLY A 503 -97.41 -25.82 55.13
C GLY A 503 -98.84 -26.03 55.63
N SER A 504 -99.77 -25.10 55.32
CA SER A 504 -101.19 -25.20 55.66
C SER A 504 -102.09 -25.58 54.48
N LEU A 505 -101.51 -25.64 53.28
CA LEU A 505 -102.04 -26.29 52.07
C LEU A 505 -101.59 -27.75 52.06
#